data_AF-A0AA91TFW7-F1
#
_entry.id   AF-A0AA91TFW7-F1
#
_cell.length_a   1.000
_cell.length_b   1.000
_cell.length_c   1.000
_cell.angle_alpha   90.00
_cell.angle_beta   90.00
_cell.angle_gamma   90.00
#
_symmetry.space_group_name_H-M   'P 1'
#
loop_
_entity.id
_entity.type
_entity.pdbx_description
1 polymer ?
#
loop_
_entity_poly.entity_id
_entity_poly.type
_entity_poly.pdbx_seq_one_letter_code
_entity_poly.pdbx_strand_id
1 'polypeptide(L)' 'MTRLSPLTAVLVADTIEGDDIYLEHTKAAVVRGDRVTIGPGCEIGLVEYRMAFAQDEQAAVKEKRQR' A
#
# COMPACT_ATOMS: atom_id res chain seq x y z
N MET A 1 6.04 32.49 8.02
CA MET A 1 6.93 31.32 7.83
C MET A 1 6.07 30.07 7.65
N THR A 2 5.42 29.93 6.50
CA THR A 2 4.78 28.67 6.13
C THR A 2 5.90 27.72 5.76
N ARG A 3 6.14 26.71 6.60
CA ARG A 3 7.08 25.63 6.28
C ARG A 3 6.65 25.07 4.92
N LEU A 4 7.54 25.07 3.93
CA LEU A 4 7.37 24.20 2.78
C LEU A 4 7.47 22.78 3.33
N SER A 5 6.32 22.10 3.45
CA SER A 5 6.34 20.64 3.50
C SER A 5 7.02 20.16 2.22
N PRO A 6 7.98 19.22 2.28
CA PRO A 6 8.48 18.60 1.06
C PRO A 6 7.27 18.04 0.30
N LEU A 7 7.17 18.33 -0.99
CA LEU A 7 6.21 17.65 -1.87
C LEU A 7 6.66 16.19 -1.94
N THR A 8 6.25 15.37 -1.00
CA THR A 8 6.39 13.92 -1.10
C THR A 8 5.49 13.46 -2.24
N ALA A 9 6.11 12.96 -3.31
CA ALA A 9 5.37 12.35 -4.40
C ALA A 9 4.64 11.12 -3.86
N VAL A 10 3.34 11.02 -4.13
CA VAL A 10 2.48 9.91 -3.70
C VAL A 10 1.81 9.33 -4.94
N LEU A 11 1.89 8.01 -5.12
CA LEU A 11 1.10 7.32 -6.12
C LEU A 11 -0.33 7.17 -5.60
N VAL A 12 -1.32 7.58 -6.40
CA VAL A 12 -2.74 7.42 -6.07
C VAL A 12 -3.41 6.57 -7.14
N ALA A 13 -4.08 5.50 -6.72
CA ALA A 13 -4.82 4.61 -7.61
C ALA A 13 -6.04 4.05 -6.90
N ASP A 14 -7.08 3.65 -7.62
CA ASP A 14 -8.16 2.89 -7.00
C ASP A 14 -7.73 1.45 -6.73
N THR A 15 -7.09 0.80 -7.70
CA THR A 15 -6.69 -0.60 -7.62
C THR A 15 -5.29 -0.81 -8.18
N ILE A 16 -4.50 -1.67 -7.52
CA ILE A 16 -3.20 -2.16 -7.98
C ILE A 16 -3.25 -3.69 -7.98
N GLU A 17 -2.92 -4.33 -9.09
CA GLU A 17 -2.94 -5.78 -9.25
C GLU A 17 -1.65 -6.30 -9.89
N GLY A 18 -1.19 -7.46 -9.43
CA GLY A 18 0.02 -8.12 -9.92
C GLY A 18 0.40 -9.31 -9.03
N ASP A 19 1.32 -10.16 -9.48
CA ASP A 19 1.65 -11.39 -8.75
C ASP A 19 2.53 -11.10 -7.52
N ASP A 20 3.63 -10.36 -7.69
CA ASP A 20 4.51 -9.90 -6.61
C ASP A 20 4.49 -8.37 -6.53
N ILE A 21 3.97 -7.83 -5.42
CA ILE A 21 3.74 -6.39 -5.24
C ILE A 21 4.60 -5.86 -4.09
N TYR A 22 5.32 -4.77 -4.35
CA TYR A 22 5.98 -3.94 -3.34
C TYR A 22 5.55 -2.48 -3.53
N LEU A 23 5.00 -1.85 -2.49
CA LEU A 23 4.52 -0.46 -2.54
C LEU A 23 5.12 0.37 -1.41
N GLU A 24 5.48 1.62 -1.73
CA GLU A 24 5.80 2.68 -0.78
C GLU A 24 5.10 3.96 -1.22
N HIS A 25 4.83 4.88 -0.29
CA HIS A 25 4.23 6.19 -0.59
C HIS A 25 3.00 6.11 -1.53
N THR A 26 2.13 5.12 -1.30
CA THR A 26 1.01 4.81 -2.18
C THR A 26 -0.32 4.88 -1.43
N LYS A 27 -1.30 5.57 -2.03
CA LYS A 27 -2.70 5.52 -1.60
C LYS A 27 -3.50 4.67 -2.57
N ALA A 28 -4.10 3.60 -2.08
CA ALA A 28 -4.97 2.76 -2.90
C ALA A 28 -6.21 2.27 -2.17
N ALA A 29 -7.33 2.15 -2.87
CA ALA A 29 -8.51 1.53 -2.29
C ALA A 29 -8.32 0.01 -2.15
N VAL A 30 -7.75 -0.65 -3.16
CA VAL A 30 -7.48 -2.09 -3.16
C VAL A 30 -6.10 -2.42 -3.73
N VAL A 31 -5.40 -3.37 -3.11
CA VAL A 31 -4.19 -4.02 -3.65
C VAL A 31 -4.43 -5.52 -3.71
N ARG A 32 -4.23 -6.16 -4.87
CA ARG A 32 -4.43 -7.60 -5.05
C ARG A 32 -3.20 -8.28 -5.63
N GLY A 33 -2.70 -9.33 -4.97
CA GLY A 33 -1.62 -10.13 -5.53
C GLY A 33 -1.40 -11.50 -4.90
N ASP A 34 -0.42 -12.25 -5.38
CA ASP A 34 -0.01 -13.50 -4.74
C ASP A 34 0.85 -13.20 -3.51
N ARG A 35 1.87 -12.34 -3.65
CA ARG A 35 2.70 -11.82 -2.55
C ARG A 35 2.62 -10.31 -2.52
N VAL A 36 2.26 -9.75 -1.37
CA VAL A 36 2.11 -8.31 -1.20
C VAL A 36 2.96 -7.81 -0.04
N THR A 37 3.82 -6.83 -0.30
CA THR A 37 4.58 -6.10 0.70
C THR A 37 4.16 -4.63 0.67
N ILE A 38 3.62 -4.15 1.79
CA ILE A 38 3.23 -2.74 1.96
C ILE A 38 4.28 -2.05 2.83
N GLY A 39 5.11 -1.23 2.20
CA GLY A 39 6.17 -0.44 2.83
C GLY A 39 5.72 0.92 3.34
N PRO A 40 6.66 1.74 3.86
CA PRO A 40 6.37 3.01 4.51
C PRO A 40 5.56 4.00 3.67
N GLY A 41 4.76 4.83 4.36
CA GLY A 41 3.99 5.90 3.73
C GLY A 41 2.79 5.44 2.90
N CYS A 42 2.41 4.16 2.97
CA CYS A 42 1.20 3.66 2.32
C CYS A 42 -0.07 3.90 3.14
N GLU A 43 -1.16 4.20 2.44
CA GLU A 43 -2.53 4.18 2.96
C GLU A 43 -3.41 3.30 2.06
N ILE A 44 -3.72 2.08 2.50
CA ILE A 44 -4.43 1.08 1.71
C ILE A 44 -5.77 0.73 2.37
N GLY A 45 -6.84 0.72 1.57
CA GLY A 45 -8.16 0.25 2.02
C GLY A 45 -8.16 -1.25 2.30
N LEU A 46 -7.99 -2.07 1.27
CA LEU A 46 -8.01 -3.54 1.36
C LEU A 46 -6.78 -4.14 0.67
N VAL A 47 -6.11 -5.06 1.35
CA VAL A 47 -5.10 -5.93 0.73
C VAL A 47 -5.66 -7.35 0.59
N GLU A 48 -5.75 -7.83 -0.63
CA GLU A 48 -6.08 -9.23 -0.95
C GLU A 48 -4.80 -9.96 -1.37
N TYR A 49 -4.46 -11.04 -0.69
CA TYR A 49 -3.24 -11.80 -0.96
C TYR A 49 -3.48 -13.31 -0.95
N ARG A 50 -2.68 -14.08 -1.70
CA ARG A 50 -2.84 -15.55 -1.77
C ARG A 50 -1.75 -16.30 -1.02
N MET A 51 -0.49 -15.94 -1.24
CA MET A 51 0.67 -16.61 -0.68
C MET A 51 1.28 -15.92 0.54
N ALA A 52 1.57 -14.62 0.45
CA ALA A 52 2.27 -13.92 1.53
C ALA A 52 1.84 -12.45 1.64
N PHE A 53 1.83 -11.97 2.87
CA PHE A 53 1.61 -10.56 3.17
C PHE A 53 2.62 -10.08 4.22
N ALA A 54 3.29 -8.97 3.92
CA ALA A 54 4.14 -8.25 4.84
C ALA A 54 3.74 -6.77 4.87
N GLN A 55 3.86 -6.15 6.03
CA GLN A 55 3.52 -4.74 6.22
C GLN A 55 4.54 -4.10 7.16
N ASP A 56 4.99 -2.91 6.75
CA ASP A 56 5.73 -1.99 7.61
C ASP A 56 4.83 -1.42 8.73
N GLU A 57 5.36 -1.30 9.94
CA GLU A 57 4.61 -0.83 11.12
C GLU A 57 4.00 0.57 10.94
N GLN A 58 4.60 1.40 10.07
CA GLN A 58 4.15 2.76 9.79
C GLN A 58 3.15 2.85 8.64
N ALA A 59 2.90 1.75 7.91
CA ALA A 59 1.89 1.73 6.86
C ALA A 59 0.48 1.61 7.44
N ALA A 60 -0.48 2.31 6.83
CA ALA A 60 -1.89 2.22 7.19
C ALA A 60 -2.61 1.25 6.25
N VAL A 61 -3.07 0.11 6.75
CA VAL A 61 -3.89 -0.87 6.01
C VAL A 61 -5.17 -1.12 6.79
N LYS A 62 -6.35 -0.83 6.21
CA LYS A 62 -7.62 -0.97 6.94
C LYS A 62 -8.08 -2.42 7.04
N GLU A 63 -8.00 -3.19 5.95
CA GLU A 63 -8.41 -4.59 5.91
C GLU A 63 -7.38 -5.45 5.16
N LYS A 64 -7.24 -6.71 5.60
CA LYS A 64 -6.37 -7.71 5.00
C LYS A 64 -7.18 -8.99 4.83
N ARG A 65 -7.17 -9.58 3.64
CA ARG A 65 -7.88 -10.83 3.37
C ARG A 65 -7.05 -11.80 2.57
N GLN A 66 -6.82 -12.98 3.12
CA GLN A 66 -6.21 -14.08 2.37
C GLN A 66 -7.26 -14.83 1.54
N ARG A 67 -6.97 -15.14 0.27
CA ARG A 67 -7.86 -15.89 -0.64
C ARG A 67 -7.14 -17.00 -1.40
#